data_AF-A0A957ZU90-F1
#
_entry.id   AF-A0A957ZU90-F1
#
_cell.length_a   1.000
_cell.length_b   1.000
_cell.length_c   1.000
_cell.angle_alpha   90.00
_cell.angle_beta   90.00
_cell.angle_gamma   90.00
#
_symmetry.space_group_name_H-M   'P 1'
#
loop_
_entity.id
_entity.type
_entity.pdbx_description
1 polymer ?
#
loop_
_entity_poly.entity_id
_entity_poly.type
_entity_poly.pdbx_seq_one_letter_code
_entity_poly.pdbx_strand_id
1 'polypeptide(L)'
;GAEMYGTVFAFAESPHTAGVFWAGTDDGLLHISRDGGATWTDITPPELPEWALISMIEPSTHAPGTAYVAATRYKLDDYQPYLFKTTDFGQSWTSLNTTFPQDEITRAVREDPTVAGLLYVGTETGLFFSLDDGRAWQRFAGNLPVAPIYDLVVKDAALVIGTHGRSFWVLDDVTPLRRLAADGVPAGAYLFAPAQTVRLWEGWSVSAFRGPGKNYMLGLGNTVTFSEEKDEHGEVQRRVWDGGVNPPNGVIVYYTLPEDVDGPVSLSFLEEDGTEIRSYPQRTADTPEETRTIPTEPGLNRFVWDMRYPNAVMVPGDLPNEKTDIGPRAAPGAYQVRLTVDDQHETAAFTIVPDPRLDVSQADLDAQFDLGVQVRDKVSATHQAINHLHDVRGQLKVWAARSDAAAVNDQAAAIVAKLDAIEEQLIQTGSMTGGDRLRLPARLNAMLINLVSVIAAADAKPTQQTYDAFTDLSAAVDEQLAALQQVLDEDVPAVAAALAAEQTPYIKI
;
A
#
# COMPACT_ATOMS: atom_id res chain seq x y z
N GLY A 1 28.70 -34.60 22.07
CA GLY A 1 27.33 -34.58 21.50
C GLY A 1 27.42 -34.98 20.06
N ALA A 2 27.66 -34.03 19.16
CA ALA A 2 28.04 -34.28 17.76
C ALA A 2 29.53 -34.67 17.57
N GLU A 3 30.37 -34.45 18.59
CA GLU A 3 31.83 -34.67 18.50
C GLU A 3 32.28 -36.15 18.60
N MET A 4 31.35 -37.10 18.83
CA MET A 4 31.69 -38.51 19.11
C MET A 4 30.90 -39.54 18.28
N TYR A 5 29.74 -39.17 17.74
CA TYR A 5 28.86 -40.05 16.94
C TYR A 5 28.18 -39.23 15.84
N GLY A 6 27.88 -39.88 14.71
CA GLY A 6 26.96 -39.32 13.71
C GLY A 6 25.59 -39.07 14.35
N THR A 7 25.08 -37.84 14.21
CA THR A 7 23.86 -37.36 14.84
C THR A 7 22.78 -37.18 13.79
N VAL A 8 21.56 -37.66 14.05
CA VAL A 8 20.39 -37.29 13.23
C VAL A 8 20.17 -35.79 13.39
N PHE A 9 20.42 -35.05 12.32
CA PHE A 9 20.40 -33.60 12.29
C PHE A 9 19.08 -33.07 11.72
N ALA A 10 18.54 -33.75 10.72
CA ALA A 10 17.25 -33.45 10.11
C ALA A 10 16.31 -34.66 10.24
N PHE A 11 15.05 -34.41 10.58
CA PHE A 11 14.01 -35.44 10.64
C PHE A 11 12.69 -34.86 10.16
N ALA A 12 11.98 -35.59 9.31
CA ALA A 12 10.67 -35.20 8.83
C ALA A 12 9.75 -36.41 8.68
N GLU A 13 8.47 -36.25 9.06
CA GLU A 13 7.42 -37.21 8.73
C GLU A 13 6.71 -36.78 7.44
N SER A 14 6.29 -37.75 6.62
CA SER A 14 5.52 -37.46 5.42
C SER A 14 4.16 -36.84 5.77
N PRO A 15 3.75 -35.74 5.11
CA PRO A 15 2.41 -35.18 5.28
C PRO A 15 1.30 -36.06 4.68
N HIS A 16 1.66 -37.07 3.87
CA HIS A 16 0.71 -37.94 3.17
C HIS A 16 0.45 -39.27 3.86
N THR A 17 1.39 -39.77 4.67
CA THR A 17 1.28 -41.11 5.27
C THR A 17 2.00 -41.16 6.60
N ALA A 18 1.24 -41.31 7.68
CA ALA A 18 1.78 -41.46 9.02
C ALA A 18 2.73 -42.67 9.10
N GLY A 19 3.84 -42.52 9.82
CA GLY A 19 4.87 -43.56 9.95
C GLY A 19 5.82 -43.69 8.76
N VAL A 20 5.73 -42.80 7.76
CA VAL A 20 6.80 -42.60 6.77
C VAL A 20 7.72 -41.49 7.26
N PHE A 21 8.93 -41.86 7.65
CA PHE A 21 9.92 -40.95 8.24
C PHE A 21 11.16 -40.84 7.38
N TRP A 22 11.71 -39.63 7.31
CA TRP A 22 12.97 -39.32 6.65
C TRP A 22 13.93 -38.79 7.71
N ALA A 23 15.16 -39.30 7.71
CA ALA A 23 16.18 -38.91 8.68
C ALA A 23 17.52 -38.66 7.97
N GLY A 24 18.11 -37.48 8.22
CA GLY A 24 19.37 -37.05 7.66
C GLY A 24 20.37 -36.76 8.78
N THR A 25 21.63 -37.13 8.58
CA THR A 25 22.67 -37.04 9.60
C THR A 25 23.71 -35.98 9.27
N ASP A 26 24.57 -35.67 10.26
CA ASP A 26 25.68 -34.73 10.11
C ASP A 26 26.93 -35.30 9.43
N ASP A 27 26.95 -36.61 9.16
CA ASP A 27 27.97 -37.31 8.38
C ASP A 27 27.57 -37.61 6.93
N GLY A 28 26.36 -37.19 6.51
CA GLY A 28 25.92 -37.18 5.11
C GLY A 28 25.05 -38.34 4.68
N LEU A 29 24.56 -39.13 5.64
CA LEU A 29 23.64 -40.22 5.35
C LEU A 29 22.19 -39.75 5.39
N LEU A 30 21.40 -40.25 4.46
CA LEU A 30 19.96 -40.04 4.40
C LEU A 30 19.25 -41.39 4.41
N HIS A 31 18.30 -41.55 5.32
CA HIS A 31 17.56 -42.79 5.49
C HIS A 31 16.05 -42.54 5.46
N ILE A 32 15.31 -43.55 5.02
CA ILE A 32 13.85 -43.57 5.08
C ILE A 32 13.34 -44.80 5.84
N SER A 33 12.30 -44.60 6.64
CA SER A 33 11.46 -45.66 7.20
C SER A 33 10.05 -45.51 6.68
N ARG A 34 9.40 -46.64 6.37
CA ARG A 34 8.00 -46.68 5.87
C ARG A 34 7.10 -47.55 6.74
N ASP A 35 7.60 -47.99 7.89
CA ASP A 35 6.94 -48.91 8.81
C ASP A 35 6.94 -48.39 10.26
N GLY A 36 6.91 -47.06 10.43
CA GLY A 36 6.86 -46.43 11.74
C GLY A 36 8.18 -46.49 12.51
N GLY A 37 9.31 -46.55 11.80
CA GLY A 37 10.65 -46.55 12.38
C GLY A 37 11.20 -47.94 12.74
N ALA A 38 10.52 -49.02 12.35
CA ALA A 38 10.97 -50.38 12.65
C ALA A 38 12.15 -50.80 11.75
N THR A 39 12.14 -50.40 10.48
CA THR A 39 13.26 -50.58 9.55
C THR A 39 13.62 -49.27 8.84
N TRP A 40 14.91 -49.12 8.53
CA TRP A 40 15.47 -47.94 7.87
C TRP A 40 16.31 -48.38 6.67
N THR A 41 16.10 -47.71 5.53
CA THR A 41 16.83 -47.95 4.28
C THR A 41 17.68 -46.73 3.97
N ASP A 42 18.97 -46.93 3.68
CA ASP A 42 19.85 -45.88 3.18
C ASP A 42 19.43 -45.50 1.76
N ILE A 43 19.14 -44.21 1.57
CA ILE A 43 18.69 -43.58 0.33
C ILE A 43 19.57 -42.37 0.01
N THR A 44 20.81 -42.35 0.48
CA THR A 44 21.74 -41.25 0.27
C THR A 44 21.96 -41.00 -1.24
N PRO A 45 21.81 -39.76 -1.74
CA PRO A 45 22.10 -39.45 -3.13
C PRO A 45 23.54 -39.85 -3.48
N PRO A 46 23.78 -40.65 -4.54
CA PRO A 46 25.14 -41.11 -4.87
C PRO A 46 26.11 -39.97 -5.20
N GLU A 47 25.60 -38.82 -5.64
CA GLU A 47 26.37 -37.62 -5.97
C GLU A 47 26.68 -36.74 -4.74
N LEU A 48 26.05 -37.00 -3.59
CA LEU A 48 26.35 -36.27 -2.36
C LEU A 48 27.69 -36.76 -1.79
N PRO A 49 28.71 -35.89 -1.65
CA PRO A 49 29.98 -36.33 -1.10
C PRO A 49 29.87 -36.67 0.39
N GLU A 50 30.71 -37.60 0.84
CA GLU A 50 30.80 -37.95 2.26
C GLU A 50 31.04 -36.70 3.13
N TRP A 51 30.57 -36.78 4.39
CA TRP A 51 30.72 -35.75 5.41
C TRP A 51 29.93 -34.45 5.14
N ALA A 52 28.96 -34.50 4.22
CA ALA A 52 27.98 -33.45 4.07
C ALA A 52 27.02 -33.44 5.26
N LEU A 53 26.71 -32.26 5.78
CA LEU A 53 25.63 -32.12 6.74
C LEU A 53 24.30 -32.10 5.98
N ILE A 54 23.41 -33.07 6.23
CA ILE A 54 22.01 -32.95 5.78
C ILE A 54 21.33 -31.90 6.65
N SER A 55 21.21 -30.68 6.13
CA SER A 55 20.69 -29.55 6.90
C SER A 55 19.16 -29.48 6.91
N MET A 56 18.51 -30.01 5.87
CA MET A 56 17.04 -29.99 5.76
C MET A 56 16.52 -31.12 4.88
N ILE A 57 15.36 -31.65 5.27
CA ILE A 57 14.54 -32.57 4.47
C ILE A 57 13.13 -31.97 4.41
N GLU A 58 12.63 -31.77 3.20
CA GLU A 58 11.29 -31.25 2.92
C GLU A 58 10.50 -32.32 2.15
N PRO A 59 9.77 -33.22 2.85
CA PRO A 59 8.79 -34.08 2.20
C PRO A 59 7.72 -33.22 1.53
N SER A 60 7.43 -33.48 0.26
CA SER A 60 6.45 -32.70 -0.50
C SER A 60 5.07 -32.77 0.15
N THR A 61 4.36 -31.64 0.12
CA THR A 61 2.95 -31.57 0.52
C THR A 61 2.00 -31.94 -0.61
N HIS A 62 2.50 -31.97 -1.85
CA HIS A 62 1.73 -32.21 -3.07
C HIS A 62 1.77 -33.66 -3.53
N ALA A 63 2.90 -34.37 -3.33
CA ALA A 63 3.09 -35.71 -3.85
C ALA A 63 3.78 -36.67 -2.86
N PRO A 64 3.16 -37.85 -2.56
CA PRO A 64 3.79 -38.86 -1.73
C PRO A 64 5.04 -39.42 -2.42
N GLY A 65 6.11 -39.62 -1.64
CA GLY A 65 7.39 -40.12 -2.15
C GLY A 65 8.30 -39.05 -2.75
N THR A 66 7.80 -37.83 -2.90
CA THR A 66 8.62 -36.68 -3.28
C THR A 66 9.21 -36.02 -2.04
N ALA A 67 10.50 -35.69 -2.09
CA ALA A 67 11.18 -34.90 -1.07
C ALA A 67 12.30 -34.06 -1.69
N TYR A 68 12.54 -32.90 -1.10
CA TYR A 68 13.66 -32.03 -1.41
C TYR A 68 14.64 -32.04 -0.24
N VAL A 69 15.93 -32.02 -0.54
CA VAL A 69 16.99 -32.09 0.47
C VAL A 69 17.99 -30.97 0.22
N ALA A 70 18.33 -30.25 1.28
CA ALA A 70 19.48 -29.36 1.32
C ALA A 70 20.58 -29.99 2.18
N ALA A 71 21.81 -29.93 1.68
CA ALA A 71 23.00 -30.33 2.42
C ALA A 71 24.09 -29.27 2.32
N THR A 72 25.13 -29.39 3.14
CA THR A 72 26.26 -28.46 3.10
C THR A 72 27.57 -29.10 3.55
N ARG A 73 28.67 -28.65 2.96
CA ARG A 73 30.04 -29.07 3.29
C ARG A 73 30.94 -27.90 3.69
N TYR A 74 30.35 -26.76 4.06
CA TYR A 74 31.12 -25.51 4.31
C TYR A 74 32.21 -25.63 5.38
N LYS A 75 32.08 -26.58 6.32
CA LYS A 75 33.09 -26.85 7.36
C LYS A 75 34.34 -27.57 6.83
N LEU A 76 34.32 -28.01 5.58
CA LEU A 76 35.39 -28.70 4.88
C LEU A 76 35.96 -27.83 3.74
N ASP A 77 35.80 -26.51 3.84
CA ASP A 77 36.18 -25.54 2.81
C ASP A 77 35.51 -25.79 1.43
N ASP A 78 34.32 -26.39 1.46
CA ASP A 78 33.50 -26.67 0.28
C ASP A 78 32.22 -25.84 0.29
N TYR A 79 32.17 -24.87 -0.61
CA TYR A 79 31.07 -23.90 -0.74
C TYR A 79 30.12 -24.20 -1.90
N GLN A 80 30.21 -25.40 -2.49
CA GLN A 80 29.27 -25.81 -3.52
C GLN A 80 27.85 -25.95 -2.93
N PRO A 81 26.80 -25.64 -3.71
CA PRO A 81 25.43 -25.93 -3.32
C PRO A 81 25.19 -27.44 -3.33
N TYR A 82 24.31 -27.93 -2.47
CA TYR A 82 23.86 -29.33 -2.46
C TYR A 82 22.34 -29.38 -2.27
N LEU A 83 21.62 -29.33 -3.38
CA LEU A 83 20.16 -29.46 -3.45
C LEU A 83 19.79 -30.68 -4.28
N PHE A 84 18.92 -31.53 -3.72
CA PHE A 84 18.48 -32.76 -4.36
C PHE A 84 16.96 -32.91 -4.28
N LYS A 85 16.38 -33.55 -5.30
CA LYS A 85 14.99 -33.96 -5.35
C LYS A 85 14.88 -35.47 -5.58
N THR A 86 13.97 -36.11 -4.87
CA THR A 86 13.47 -37.45 -5.21
C THR A 86 11.97 -37.39 -5.48
N THR A 87 11.45 -38.36 -6.24
CA THR A 87 9.99 -38.54 -6.48
C THR A 87 9.53 -39.97 -6.21
N ASP A 88 10.42 -40.83 -5.71
CA ASP A 88 10.22 -42.27 -5.60
C ASP A 88 10.70 -42.84 -4.25
N PHE A 89 10.53 -42.07 -3.18
CA PHE A 89 10.95 -42.43 -1.82
C PHE A 89 12.48 -42.59 -1.66
N GLY A 90 13.27 -41.82 -2.44
CA GLY A 90 14.73 -41.83 -2.36
C GLY A 90 15.42 -42.96 -3.14
N GLN A 91 14.70 -43.67 -4.01
CA GLN A 91 15.30 -44.69 -4.88
C GLN A 91 16.16 -44.05 -5.98
N SER A 92 15.76 -42.88 -6.46
CA SER A 92 16.54 -42.05 -7.38
C SER A 92 16.51 -40.58 -6.97
N TRP A 93 17.55 -39.86 -7.40
CA TRP A 93 17.78 -38.46 -7.07
C TRP A 93 18.13 -37.64 -8.30
N THR A 94 17.60 -36.43 -8.34
CA THR A 94 17.93 -35.40 -9.32
C THR A 94 18.63 -34.25 -8.59
N SER A 95 19.83 -33.89 -9.02
CA SER A 95 20.50 -32.67 -8.54
C SER A 95 19.75 -31.43 -9.06
N LEU A 96 19.50 -30.47 -8.16
CA LEU A 96 18.89 -29.17 -8.49
C LEU A 96 19.94 -28.05 -8.63
N ASN A 97 21.22 -28.41 -8.65
CA ASN A 97 22.33 -27.46 -8.63
C ASN A 97 22.70 -26.91 -10.01
N THR A 98 22.22 -27.50 -11.11
CA THR A 98 22.74 -27.26 -12.47
C THR A 98 22.74 -25.78 -12.86
N THR A 99 21.72 -25.02 -12.45
CA THR A 99 21.60 -23.59 -12.72
C THR A 99 21.71 -22.73 -11.45
N PHE A 100 22.04 -23.35 -10.31
CA PHE A 100 22.24 -22.64 -9.04
C PHE A 100 23.66 -22.03 -9.00
N PRO A 101 23.91 -20.90 -8.32
CA PRO A 101 25.27 -20.39 -8.12
C PRO A 101 26.18 -21.42 -7.43
N GLN A 102 27.36 -21.68 -8.00
CA GLN A 102 28.26 -22.76 -7.52
C GLN A 102 29.13 -22.36 -6.32
N ASP A 103 29.07 -21.11 -5.89
CA ASP A 103 29.79 -20.53 -4.75
C ASP A 103 28.84 -20.14 -3.61
N GLU A 104 27.68 -20.78 -3.55
CA GLU A 104 26.61 -20.46 -2.61
C GLU A 104 26.28 -21.68 -1.73
N ILE A 105 26.51 -21.54 -0.43
CA ILE A 105 26.25 -22.60 0.53
C ILE A 105 24.74 -22.69 0.80
N THR A 106 24.13 -23.81 0.43
CA THR A 106 22.71 -24.09 0.66
C THR A 106 22.47 -24.56 2.11
N ARG A 107 21.39 -24.09 2.73
CA ARG A 107 21.06 -24.40 4.13
C ARG A 107 19.64 -24.90 4.31
N ALA A 108 18.69 -24.28 3.63
CA ALA A 108 17.27 -24.61 3.73
C ALA A 108 16.65 -24.73 2.33
N VAL A 109 15.69 -25.63 2.17
CA VAL A 109 14.82 -25.75 0.99
C VAL A 109 13.38 -25.97 1.45
N ARG A 110 12.44 -25.19 0.92
CA ARG A 110 11.00 -25.33 1.19
C ARG A 110 10.22 -25.36 -0.10
N GLU A 111 9.17 -26.18 -0.12
CA GLU A 111 8.17 -26.19 -1.18
C GLU A 111 7.01 -25.26 -0.77
N ASP A 112 6.47 -24.49 -1.72
CA ASP A 112 5.23 -23.75 -1.45
C ASP A 112 4.07 -24.74 -1.24
N PRO A 113 3.31 -24.64 -0.14
CA PRO A 113 2.26 -25.59 0.19
C PRO A 113 1.03 -25.50 -0.73
N THR A 114 0.97 -24.50 -1.61
CA THR A 114 -0.20 -24.19 -2.46
C THR A 114 0.09 -24.40 -3.94
N VAL A 115 1.32 -24.14 -4.39
CA VAL A 115 1.74 -24.28 -5.79
C VAL A 115 2.89 -25.28 -5.89
N ALA A 116 2.63 -26.45 -6.44
CA ALA A 116 3.65 -27.47 -6.68
C ALA A 116 4.74 -26.94 -7.62
N GLY A 117 6.00 -27.23 -7.30
CA GLY A 117 7.16 -26.78 -8.08
C GLY A 117 7.64 -25.36 -7.79
N LEU A 118 6.91 -24.57 -6.99
CA LEU A 118 7.43 -23.31 -6.44
C LEU A 118 8.30 -23.64 -5.22
N LEU A 119 9.60 -23.36 -5.32
CA LEU A 119 10.58 -23.67 -4.28
C LEU A 119 11.27 -22.40 -3.76
N TYR A 120 11.64 -22.42 -2.48
CA TYR A 120 12.42 -21.37 -1.82
C TYR A 120 13.68 -22.00 -1.20
N VAL A 121 14.84 -21.36 -1.40
CA VAL A 121 16.12 -21.83 -0.85
C VAL A 121 16.78 -20.73 -0.04
N GLY A 122 17.06 -21.03 1.22
CA GLY A 122 17.86 -20.20 2.11
C GLY A 122 19.33 -20.60 2.02
N THR A 123 20.20 -19.62 1.84
CA THR A 123 21.64 -19.84 1.68
C THR A 123 22.46 -19.05 2.70
N GLU A 124 23.80 -19.10 2.60
CA GLU A 124 24.69 -18.27 3.40
C GLU A 124 24.52 -16.77 3.11
N THR A 125 24.24 -16.41 1.86
CA THR A 125 24.23 -15.00 1.46
C THR A 125 22.85 -14.43 1.13
N GLY A 126 21.81 -15.25 0.99
CA GLY A 126 20.48 -14.75 0.68
C GLY A 126 19.41 -15.80 0.44
N LEU A 127 18.28 -15.33 -0.10
CA LEU A 127 17.13 -16.14 -0.48
C LEU A 127 17.11 -16.32 -2.00
N PHE A 128 16.82 -17.54 -2.45
CA PHE A 128 16.58 -17.87 -3.84
C PHE A 128 15.20 -18.51 -3.98
N PHE A 129 14.62 -18.43 -5.17
CA PHE A 129 13.39 -19.14 -5.50
C PHE A 129 13.47 -19.76 -6.89
N SER A 130 12.64 -20.77 -7.11
CA SER A 130 12.43 -21.40 -8.41
C SER A 130 10.94 -21.48 -8.69
N LEU A 131 10.53 -21.11 -9.91
CA LEU A 131 9.15 -21.19 -10.38
C LEU A 131 8.86 -22.52 -11.11
N ASP A 132 9.89 -23.34 -11.35
CA ASP A 132 9.88 -24.46 -12.29
C ASP A 132 10.52 -25.71 -11.70
N ASP A 133 10.29 -25.94 -10.40
CA ASP A 133 10.65 -27.16 -9.69
C ASP A 133 12.17 -27.40 -9.60
N GLY A 134 12.92 -26.32 -9.44
CA GLY A 134 14.37 -26.32 -9.26
C GLY A 134 15.17 -26.43 -10.55
N ARG A 135 14.55 -26.25 -11.72
CA ARG A 135 15.24 -26.26 -13.03
C ARG A 135 15.95 -24.94 -13.31
N ALA A 136 15.40 -23.83 -12.84
CA ALA A 136 16.00 -22.50 -12.87
C ALA A 136 15.84 -21.82 -11.51
N TRP A 137 16.85 -21.04 -11.13
CA TRP A 137 16.90 -20.36 -9.84
C TRP A 137 17.11 -18.86 -10.02
N GLN A 138 16.39 -18.08 -9.22
CA GLN A 138 16.50 -16.64 -9.19
C GLN A 138 16.79 -16.20 -7.76
N ARG A 139 17.73 -15.26 -7.60
CA ARG A 139 17.99 -14.63 -6.31
C ARG A 139 16.86 -13.65 -6.01
N PHE A 140 16.31 -13.71 -4.81
CA PHE A 140 15.32 -12.74 -4.37
C PHE A 140 16.00 -11.37 -4.20
N ALA A 141 15.51 -10.37 -4.95
CA ALA A 141 15.95 -8.99 -4.81
C ALA A 141 15.09 -8.28 -3.75
N GLY A 142 15.71 -7.51 -2.86
CA GLY A 142 14.98 -6.81 -1.80
C GLY A 142 15.91 -6.25 -0.74
N ASN A 143 15.34 -5.86 0.41
CA ASN A 143 16.08 -5.28 1.53
C ASN A 143 16.57 -6.32 2.56
N LEU A 144 16.49 -7.62 2.24
CA LEU A 144 17.04 -8.69 3.08
C LEU A 144 18.57 -8.52 3.15
N PRO A 145 19.16 -8.34 4.34
CA PRO A 145 20.60 -8.21 4.46
C PRO A 145 21.29 -9.52 4.09
N VAL A 146 22.55 -9.42 3.65
CA VAL A 146 23.42 -10.59 3.50
C VAL A 146 23.64 -11.22 4.88
N ALA A 147 22.95 -12.33 5.13
CA ALA A 147 23.00 -13.08 6.36
C ALA A 147 22.64 -14.55 6.10
N PRO A 148 23.24 -15.51 6.82
CA PRO A 148 22.91 -16.92 6.65
C PRO A 148 21.46 -17.20 7.03
N ILE A 149 20.74 -17.86 6.13
CA ILE A 149 19.35 -18.28 6.33
C ILE A 149 19.36 -19.75 6.76
N TYR A 150 18.95 -20.02 8.01
CA TYR A 150 18.96 -21.37 8.56
C TYR A 150 17.62 -22.08 8.42
N ASP A 151 16.53 -21.34 8.29
CA ASP A 151 15.21 -21.91 8.11
C ASP A 151 14.25 -20.95 7.41
N LEU A 152 13.23 -21.52 6.78
CA LEU A 152 12.15 -20.84 6.07
C LEU A 152 10.82 -21.52 6.43
N VAL A 153 9.74 -20.76 6.54
CA VAL A 153 8.39 -21.32 6.59
C VAL A 153 7.43 -20.46 5.80
N VAL A 154 6.60 -21.11 4.98
CA VAL A 154 5.49 -20.47 4.28
C VAL A 154 4.25 -20.58 5.16
N LYS A 155 3.66 -19.44 5.52
CA LYS A 155 2.42 -19.37 6.28
C LYS A 155 1.43 -18.47 5.55
N ASP A 156 0.36 -19.09 5.05
CA ASP A 156 -0.66 -18.41 4.24
C ASP A 156 0.00 -17.78 2.99
N ALA A 157 0.08 -16.46 2.89
CA ALA A 157 0.82 -15.76 1.82
C ALA A 157 2.19 -15.21 2.28
N ALA A 158 2.56 -15.36 3.55
CA ALA A 158 3.82 -14.86 4.06
C ALA A 158 4.93 -15.91 3.99
N LEU A 159 6.14 -15.50 3.62
CA LEU A 159 7.36 -16.29 3.76
C LEU A 159 8.18 -15.73 4.92
N VAL A 160 8.28 -16.51 6.00
CA VAL A 160 9.05 -16.16 7.20
C VAL A 160 10.45 -16.76 7.07
N ILE A 161 11.46 -15.92 7.23
CA ILE A 161 12.87 -16.21 6.96
C ILE A 161 13.66 -16.12 8.26
N GLY A 162 14.15 -17.25 8.76
CA GLY A 162 14.99 -17.32 9.95
C GLY A 162 16.46 -17.09 9.63
N THR A 163 17.01 -15.95 10.05
CA THR A 163 18.41 -15.59 9.79
C THR A 163 19.31 -15.81 11.00
N HIS A 164 20.62 -16.00 10.76
CA HIS A 164 21.61 -16.07 11.82
C HIS A 164 22.07 -14.67 12.26
N GLY A 165 21.67 -14.27 13.46
CA GLY A 165 22.11 -13.02 14.09
C GLY A 165 21.37 -11.76 13.63
N ARG A 166 20.32 -11.87 12.80
CA ARG A 166 19.50 -10.74 12.33
C ARG A 166 17.99 -10.96 12.50
N SER A 167 17.59 -11.75 13.51
CA SER A 167 16.18 -12.11 13.79
C SER A 167 15.52 -12.87 12.63
N PHE A 168 14.19 -12.86 12.56
CA PHE A 168 13.45 -13.30 11.39
C PHE A 168 12.98 -12.12 10.54
N TRP A 169 12.83 -12.37 9.24
CA TRP A 169 12.28 -11.45 8.25
C TRP A 169 10.99 -12.04 7.69
N VAL A 170 10.10 -11.18 7.20
CA VAL A 170 8.84 -11.62 6.60
C VAL A 170 8.71 -10.95 5.24
N LEU A 171 8.65 -11.75 4.17
CA LEU A 171 8.07 -11.34 2.91
C LEU A 171 6.56 -11.49 3.08
N ASP A 172 5.84 -10.38 3.01
CA ASP A 172 4.42 -10.27 3.38
C ASP A 172 3.47 -10.97 2.41
N ASP A 173 3.85 -11.10 1.12
CA ASP A 173 3.00 -11.71 0.11
C ASP A 173 3.80 -12.44 -1.00
N VAL A 174 3.69 -13.77 -1.05
CA VAL A 174 4.23 -14.63 -2.12
C VAL A 174 3.24 -14.88 -3.27
N THR A 175 2.03 -14.31 -3.22
CA THR A 175 0.99 -14.53 -4.23
C THR A 175 1.45 -14.20 -5.66
N PRO A 176 2.25 -13.14 -5.92
CA PRO A 176 2.81 -12.91 -7.25
C PRO A 176 3.68 -14.08 -7.73
N LEU A 177 4.53 -14.64 -6.86
CA LEU A 177 5.37 -15.80 -7.21
C LEU A 177 4.53 -17.05 -7.50
N ARG A 178 3.47 -17.28 -6.71
CA ARG A 178 2.52 -18.37 -6.94
C ARG A 178 1.84 -18.25 -8.30
N ARG A 179 1.45 -17.04 -8.70
CA ARG A 179 0.85 -16.78 -10.01
C ARG A 179 1.85 -17.02 -11.14
N LEU A 180 3.07 -16.50 -11.02
CA LEU A 180 4.12 -16.72 -12.01
C LEU A 180 4.50 -18.21 -12.16
N ALA A 181 4.53 -18.98 -11.07
CA ALA A 181 4.78 -20.41 -11.11
C ALA A 181 3.62 -21.20 -11.75
N ALA A 182 2.37 -20.80 -11.49
CA ALA A 182 1.19 -21.48 -12.01
C ALA A 182 0.91 -21.15 -13.49
N ASP A 183 1.02 -19.88 -13.86
CA ASP A 183 0.55 -19.34 -15.14
C ASP A 183 1.72 -19.07 -16.12
N GLY A 184 2.96 -19.11 -15.63
CA GLY A 184 4.17 -18.74 -16.37
C GLY A 184 4.52 -17.26 -16.23
N VAL A 185 5.74 -16.90 -16.61
CA VAL A 185 6.21 -15.51 -16.61
C VAL A 185 5.70 -14.80 -17.89
N PRO A 186 4.87 -13.75 -17.77
CA PRO A 186 4.37 -13.02 -18.93
C PRO A 186 5.50 -12.27 -19.64
N ALA A 187 5.40 -12.15 -20.96
CA ALA A 187 6.41 -11.49 -21.79
C ALA A 187 6.35 -9.95 -21.77
N GLY A 188 5.25 -9.38 -21.27
CA GLY A 188 5.00 -7.94 -21.23
C GLY A 188 4.58 -7.47 -19.84
N ALA A 189 3.98 -6.29 -19.79
CA ALA A 189 3.38 -5.79 -18.56
C ALA A 189 2.26 -6.73 -18.11
N TYR A 190 2.15 -6.96 -16.80
CA TYR A 190 1.15 -7.85 -16.25
C TYR A 190 0.66 -7.35 -14.89
N LEU A 191 -0.67 -7.29 -14.73
CA LEU A 191 -1.31 -6.87 -13.50
C LEU A 191 -1.77 -8.10 -12.70
N PHE A 192 -1.25 -8.25 -11.48
CA PHE A 192 -1.73 -9.30 -10.58
C PHE A 192 -3.03 -8.86 -9.92
N ALA A 193 -4.05 -9.72 -9.94
CA ALA A 193 -5.28 -9.49 -9.20
C ALA A 193 -4.96 -9.29 -7.71
N PRO A 194 -5.31 -8.13 -7.11
CA PRO A 194 -5.06 -7.89 -5.70
C PRO A 194 -5.77 -8.93 -4.82
N ALA A 195 -5.11 -9.30 -3.73
CA ALA A 195 -5.73 -10.16 -2.73
C ALA A 195 -6.93 -9.45 -2.06
N GLN A 196 -7.84 -10.25 -1.50
CA GLN A 196 -8.93 -9.73 -0.68
C GLN A 196 -8.35 -8.88 0.46
N THR A 197 -8.77 -7.61 0.53
CA THR A 197 -8.23 -6.64 1.49
C THR A 197 -9.25 -6.38 2.59
N VAL A 198 -8.84 -6.53 3.85
CA VAL A 198 -9.69 -6.15 4.99
C VAL A 198 -9.61 -4.64 5.18
N ARG A 199 -10.75 -3.96 5.15
CA ARG A 199 -10.82 -2.55 5.57
C ARG A 199 -10.62 -2.49 7.08
N LEU A 200 -9.40 -2.16 7.49
CA LEU A 200 -9.06 -1.95 8.89
C LEU A 200 -9.20 -0.47 9.25
N TRP A 201 -9.97 -0.20 10.29
CA TRP A 201 -9.91 1.10 10.96
C TRP A 201 -8.57 1.22 11.70
N GLU A 202 -7.78 2.22 11.33
CA GLU A 202 -6.51 2.51 12.01
C GLU A 202 -6.82 3.02 13.42
N GLY A 203 -6.38 2.26 14.43
CA GLY A 203 -6.65 2.56 15.82
C GLY A 203 -6.25 3.99 16.20
N TRP A 204 -7.05 4.59 17.08
CA TRP A 204 -6.81 5.94 17.58
C TRP A 204 -5.42 6.05 18.19
N SER A 205 -4.58 6.87 17.56
CA SER A 205 -3.22 7.11 17.97
C SER A 205 -2.93 8.59 17.90
N VAL A 206 -2.52 9.16 19.03
CA VAL A 206 -2.19 10.59 19.10
C VAL A 206 -0.70 10.72 18.82
N SER A 207 -0.35 11.18 17.62
CA SER A 207 0.99 11.70 17.36
C SER A 207 1.09 13.08 18.03
N ALA A 208 1.67 13.13 19.23
CA ALA A 208 1.77 14.38 19.98
C ALA A 208 2.66 15.43 19.27
N PHE A 209 3.57 14.98 18.40
CA PHE A 209 4.47 15.82 17.62
C PHE A 209 4.72 15.18 16.25
N ARG A 210 4.43 15.91 15.17
CA ARG A 210 4.84 15.55 13.80
C ARG A 210 5.75 16.64 13.25
N GLY A 211 6.95 16.24 12.86
CA GLY A 211 7.95 17.10 12.25
C GLY A 211 9.08 16.27 11.62
N PRO A 212 10.06 16.94 10.99
CA PRO A 212 11.22 16.25 10.45
C PRO A 212 11.98 15.50 11.56
N GLY A 213 12.41 14.27 11.26
CA GLY A 213 13.17 13.43 12.19
C GLY A 213 12.31 12.48 13.03
N LYS A 214 12.66 12.32 14.31
CA LYS A 214 12.00 11.38 15.22
C LYS A 214 10.76 12.01 15.86
N ASN A 215 9.65 11.29 15.72
CA ASN A 215 8.33 11.59 16.23
C ASN A 215 7.92 10.53 17.26
N TYR A 216 6.94 10.88 18.08
CA TYR A 216 6.44 10.02 19.15
C TYR A 216 4.95 9.79 19.01
N MET A 217 4.58 8.52 19.02
CA MET A 217 3.21 8.05 18.87
C MET A 217 2.74 7.45 20.19
N LEU A 218 1.69 7.99 20.79
CA LEU A 218 1.05 7.39 21.96
C LEU A 218 0.04 6.33 21.48
N GLY A 219 0.42 5.06 21.57
CA GLY A 219 -0.51 3.94 21.50
C GLY A 219 -1.12 3.65 22.88
N LEU A 220 -2.19 2.85 22.93
CA LEU A 220 -2.78 2.38 24.18
C LEU A 220 -1.75 1.61 25.02
N GLY A 221 -1.06 2.31 25.93
CA GLY A 221 -0.12 1.76 26.91
C GLY A 221 1.37 1.83 26.53
N ASN A 222 1.75 2.21 25.30
CA ASN A 222 3.15 2.31 24.87
C ASN A 222 3.39 3.54 23.99
N THR A 223 4.51 4.22 24.21
CA THR A 223 5.02 5.25 23.29
C THR A 223 5.92 4.57 22.26
N VAL A 224 5.64 4.80 20.97
CA VAL A 224 6.44 4.28 19.86
C VAL A 224 7.20 5.44 19.22
N THR A 225 8.50 5.24 19.00
CA THR A 225 9.37 6.19 18.29
C THR A 225 9.37 5.86 16.81
N PHE A 226 9.01 6.84 15.97
CA PHE A 226 8.99 6.65 14.52
C PHE A 226 9.59 7.86 13.79
N SER A 227 10.02 7.67 12.56
CA SER A 227 10.30 8.77 11.61
C SER A 227 9.48 8.54 10.35
N GLU A 228 9.14 9.62 9.66
CA GLU A 228 8.45 9.58 8.38
C GLU A 228 9.33 10.27 7.34
N GLU A 229 9.54 9.60 6.23
CA GLU A 229 10.23 10.13 5.06
C GLU A 229 9.33 9.87 3.85
N LYS A 230 9.27 10.84 2.93
CA LYS A 230 8.64 10.59 1.64
C LYS A 230 9.67 9.94 0.73
N ASP A 231 9.29 8.87 0.05
CA ASP A 231 10.11 8.34 -1.03
C ASP A 231 9.95 9.18 -2.31
N GLU A 232 10.69 8.78 -3.35
CA GLU A 232 10.69 9.47 -4.66
C GLU A 232 9.32 9.46 -5.35
N HIS A 233 8.39 8.60 -4.91
CA HIS A 233 7.05 8.51 -5.44
C HIS A 233 6.00 9.25 -4.59
N GLY A 234 6.45 9.95 -3.55
CA GLY A 234 5.59 10.74 -2.66
C GLY A 234 4.86 9.90 -1.60
N GLU A 235 5.16 8.60 -1.49
CA GLU A 235 4.64 7.74 -0.44
C GLU A 235 5.29 8.06 0.90
N VAL A 236 4.49 8.14 1.96
CA VAL A 236 5.01 8.37 3.30
C VAL A 236 5.44 7.04 3.90
N GLN A 237 6.76 6.83 3.97
CA GLN A 237 7.36 5.66 4.59
C GLN A 237 7.58 5.93 6.08
N ARG A 238 6.85 5.19 6.93
CA ARG A 238 7.04 5.24 8.38
C ARG A 238 8.06 4.19 8.83
N ARG A 239 9.18 4.66 9.37
CA ARG A 239 10.15 3.81 10.06
C ARG A 239 9.90 3.83 11.56
N VAL A 240 9.52 2.70 12.12
CA VAL A 240 9.44 2.51 13.58
C VAL A 240 10.82 2.08 14.09
N TRP A 241 11.33 2.73 15.13
CA TRP A 241 12.69 2.52 15.65
C TRP A 241 12.76 1.51 16.79
N ASP A 242 11.71 1.40 17.57
CA ASP A 242 11.62 0.65 18.82
C ASP A 242 10.49 -0.40 18.81
N GLY A 243 10.03 -0.80 17.61
CA GLY A 243 8.94 -1.74 17.44
C GLY A 243 8.81 -2.26 16.00
N GLY A 244 7.90 -3.22 15.81
CA GLY A 244 7.53 -3.71 14.49
C GLY A 244 6.59 -2.75 13.76
N VAL A 245 6.51 -2.90 12.43
CA VAL A 245 5.57 -2.18 11.58
C VAL A 245 4.44 -3.14 11.20
N ASN A 246 3.19 -2.73 11.36
CA ASN A 246 2.06 -3.49 10.85
C ASN A 246 2.10 -3.53 9.31
N PRO A 247 1.47 -4.52 8.65
CA PRO A 247 1.30 -4.48 7.21
C PRO A 247 0.66 -3.15 6.75
N PRO A 248 0.94 -2.69 5.52
CA PRO A 248 0.34 -1.47 5.02
C PRO A 248 -1.19 -1.50 5.06
N ASN A 249 -1.80 -0.39 5.44
CA ASN A 249 -3.25 -0.24 5.50
C ASN A 249 -3.77 0.21 4.13
N GLY A 250 -4.05 -0.76 3.25
CA GLY A 250 -4.53 -0.47 1.91
C GLY A 250 -4.60 -1.71 1.03
N VAL A 251 -5.09 -1.51 -0.19
CA VAL A 251 -5.10 -2.54 -1.23
C VAL A 251 -3.70 -2.61 -1.83
N ILE A 252 -3.01 -3.72 -1.61
CA ILE A 252 -1.68 -3.97 -2.17
C ILE A 252 -1.86 -4.49 -3.59
N VAL A 253 -1.29 -3.77 -4.55
CA VAL A 253 -1.30 -4.11 -5.97
C VAL A 253 0.11 -4.42 -6.41
N TYR A 254 0.26 -5.54 -7.09
CA TYR A 254 1.50 -5.95 -7.74
C TYR A 254 1.32 -5.90 -9.26
N TYR A 255 2.37 -5.50 -9.97
CA TYR A 255 2.41 -5.58 -11.44
C TYR A 255 3.85 -5.76 -11.91
N THR A 256 4.05 -6.41 -13.05
CA THR A 256 5.36 -6.44 -13.72
C THR A 256 5.41 -5.46 -14.87
N LEU A 257 6.58 -4.87 -15.11
CA LEU A 257 6.88 -4.10 -16.31
C LEU A 257 8.09 -4.73 -17.04
N PRO A 258 8.10 -4.73 -18.39
CA PRO A 258 9.28 -5.16 -19.15
C PRO A 258 10.45 -4.16 -18.99
N GLU A 259 11.65 -4.54 -19.43
CA GLU A 259 12.84 -3.67 -19.35
C GLU A 259 12.70 -2.38 -20.18
N ASP A 260 11.98 -2.45 -21.31
CA ASP A 260 11.86 -1.37 -22.29
C ASP A 260 10.46 -0.73 -22.26
N VAL A 261 10.10 -0.04 -21.17
CA VAL A 261 8.86 0.78 -21.12
C VAL A 261 9.22 2.25 -21.31
N ASP A 262 8.92 2.80 -22.49
CA ASP A 262 9.25 4.19 -22.85
C ASP A 262 8.08 5.18 -22.75
N GLY A 263 6.83 4.72 -22.76
CA GLY A 263 5.67 5.61 -22.71
C GLY A 263 4.92 5.59 -21.38
N PRO A 264 3.72 6.20 -21.32
CA PRO A 264 3.07 6.52 -20.06
C PRO A 264 2.56 5.27 -19.33
N VAL A 265 2.93 5.14 -18.06
CA VAL A 265 2.39 4.14 -17.14
C VAL A 265 1.47 4.82 -16.11
N SER A 266 0.33 4.19 -15.82
CA SER A 266 -0.55 4.62 -14.72
C SER A 266 -1.31 3.44 -14.11
N LEU A 267 -1.74 3.64 -12.86
CA LEU A 267 -2.58 2.70 -12.13
C LEU A 267 -3.88 3.42 -11.71
N SER A 268 -5.02 2.96 -12.23
CA SER A 268 -6.33 3.52 -11.94
C SER A 268 -7.16 2.55 -11.09
N PHE A 269 -7.78 3.06 -10.04
CA PHE A 269 -8.73 2.33 -9.21
C PHE A 269 -10.15 2.73 -9.63
N LEU A 270 -11.01 1.73 -9.78
CA LEU A 270 -12.36 1.90 -10.31
C LEU A 270 -13.39 1.17 -9.45
N GLU A 271 -14.62 1.66 -9.52
CA GLU A 271 -15.81 0.97 -9.02
C GLU A 271 -16.05 -0.35 -9.79
N GLU A 272 -16.93 -1.19 -9.25
CA GLU A 272 -17.37 -2.43 -9.94
C GLU A 272 -17.95 -2.14 -11.34
N ASP A 273 -18.60 -0.99 -11.55
CA ASP A 273 -19.18 -0.60 -12.83
C ASP A 273 -18.17 0.01 -13.83
N GLY A 274 -16.90 0.17 -13.42
CA GLY A 274 -15.83 0.74 -14.22
C GLY A 274 -15.71 2.27 -14.13
N THR A 275 -16.47 2.93 -13.27
CA THR A 275 -16.28 4.36 -12.96
C THR A 275 -14.94 4.57 -12.27
N GLU A 276 -14.10 5.47 -12.80
CA GLU A 276 -12.79 5.75 -12.20
C GLU A 276 -12.93 6.50 -10.88
N ILE A 277 -12.34 5.94 -9.82
CA ILE A 277 -12.26 6.56 -8.49
C ILE A 277 -11.06 7.49 -8.44
N ARG A 278 -9.88 6.97 -8.80
CA ARG A 278 -8.61 7.71 -8.72
C ARG A 278 -7.55 7.06 -9.61
N SER A 279 -6.72 7.88 -10.23
CA SER A 279 -5.58 7.42 -11.03
C SER A 279 -4.26 7.96 -10.48
N TYR A 280 -3.22 7.12 -10.53
CA TYR A 280 -1.86 7.42 -10.10
C TYR A 280 -0.93 7.32 -11.30
N PRO A 281 -0.31 8.43 -11.74
CA PRO A 281 0.57 8.42 -12.90
C PRO A 281 1.99 7.99 -12.52
N GLN A 282 2.80 7.66 -13.52
CA GLN A 282 4.25 7.64 -13.39
C GLN A 282 4.81 9.03 -13.08
N ARG A 283 6.00 9.06 -12.47
CA ARG A 283 6.71 10.32 -12.21
C ARG A 283 7.40 10.84 -13.47
N THR A 284 7.21 12.11 -13.77
CA THR A 284 7.90 12.85 -14.84
C THR A 284 8.53 14.14 -14.29
N ALA A 285 9.37 14.81 -15.10
CA ALA A 285 9.99 16.09 -14.73
C ALA A 285 8.96 17.20 -14.42
N ASP A 286 7.77 17.12 -15.01
CA ASP A 286 6.68 18.09 -14.81
C ASP A 286 5.73 17.69 -13.68
N THR A 287 5.93 16.51 -13.06
CA THR A 287 5.05 16.04 -11.99
C THR A 287 5.37 16.78 -10.69
N PRO A 288 4.40 17.48 -10.06
CA PRO A 288 4.62 18.17 -8.80
C PRO A 288 5.16 17.22 -7.71
N GLU A 289 6.03 17.73 -6.84
CA GLU A 289 6.72 16.94 -5.80
C GLU A 289 5.74 16.27 -4.84
N GLU A 290 4.62 16.93 -4.54
CA GLU A 290 3.58 16.44 -3.66
C GLU A 290 2.66 15.38 -4.29
N THR A 291 2.74 15.16 -5.61
CA THR A 291 1.90 14.19 -6.31
C THR A 291 2.33 12.78 -5.96
N ARG A 292 1.37 11.94 -5.58
CA ARG A 292 1.63 10.51 -5.37
C ARG A 292 1.68 9.80 -6.72
N THR A 293 2.77 9.07 -6.98
CA THR A 293 3.02 8.38 -8.26
C THR A 293 3.25 6.90 -8.06
N ILE A 294 3.19 6.12 -9.14
CA ILE A 294 3.50 4.68 -9.11
C ILE A 294 5.00 4.42 -9.42
N PRO A 295 5.60 3.36 -8.86
CA PRO A 295 6.89 2.84 -9.31
C PRO A 295 6.83 2.32 -10.74
N THR A 296 7.90 2.49 -11.52
CA THR A 296 7.97 2.06 -12.92
C THR A 296 9.28 1.36 -13.24
N GLU A 297 9.83 0.63 -12.27
CA GLU A 297 11.09 -0.11 -12.44
C GLU A 297 10.86 -1.37 -13.29
N PRO A 298 11.85 -1.83 -14.08
CA PRO A 298 11.77 -3.15 -14.72
C PRO A 298 11.53 -4.27 -13.72
N GLY A 299 10.64 -5.22 -14.07
CA GLY A 299 10.26 -6.34 -13.21
C GLY A 299 9.10 -6.02 -12.27
N LEU A 300 9.08 -6.65 -11.09
CA LEU A 300 7.96 -6.59 -10.15
C LEU A 300 7.92 -5.27 -9.38
N ASN A 301 6.82 -4.54 -9.51
CA ASN A 301 6.51 -3.33 -8.80
C ASN A 301 5.36 -3.57 -7.81
N ARG A 302 5.28 -2.70 -6.80
CA ARG A 302 4.26 -2.74 -5.75
C ARG A 302 3.72 -1.34 -5.48
N PHE A 303 2.40 -1.21 -5.42
CA PHE A 303 1.71 0.02 -5.05
C PHE A 303 0.64 -0.28 -4.00
N VAL A 304 0.41 0.62 -3.04
CA VAL A 304 -0.58 0.40 -1.96
C VAL A 304 -1.66 1.47 -2.00
N TRP A 305 -2.85 1.21 -2.52
CA TRP A 305 -3.92 2.19 -2.46
C TRP A 305 -4.50 2.30 -1.05
N ASP A 306 -4.53 3.51 -0.50
CA ASP A 306 -5.05 3.82 0.84
C ASP A 306 -6.58 3.70 0.97
N MET A 307 -7.23 3.25 -0.12
CA MET A 307 -8.68 3.12 -0.28
C MET A 307 -9.41 4.46 -0.22
N ARG A 308 -8.73 5.60 -0.44
CA ARG A 308 -9.37 6.92 -0.40
C ARG A 308 -9.83 7.38 -1.78
N TYR A 309 -11.07 7.88 -1.79
CA TYR A 309 -11.62 8.65 -2.91
C TYR A 309 -10.94 10.02 -3.00
N PRO A 310 -11.06 10.71 -4.14
CA PRO A 310 -10.50 12.06 -4.29
C PRO A 310 -10.91 12.99 -3.16
N ASN A 311 -9.98 13.86 -2.74
CA ASN A 311 -10.25 14.93 -1.79
C ASN A 311 -11.17 15.99 -2.41
N ALA A 312 -11.80 16.82 -1.56
CA ALA A 312 -12.49 18.02 -2.03
C ALA A 312 -11.51 18.97 -2.74
N VAL A 313 -12.04 19.83 -3.63
CA VAL A 313 -11.27 20.92 -4.25
C VAL A 313 -10.54 21.72 -3.17
N MET A 314 -9.30 22.15 -3.39
CA MET A 314 -8.56 22.93 -2.39
C MET A 314 -8.86 24.43 -2.50
N VAL A 315 -8.75 25.15 -1.38
CA VAL A 315 -8.69 26.63 -1.34
C VAL A 315 -7.24 27.04 -1.04
N PRO A 316 -6.50 27.62 -2.00
CA PRO A 316 -5.16 28.11 -1.76
C PRO A 316 -5.12 29.18 -0.66
N GLY A 317 -4.25 29.01 0.33
CA GLY A 317 -4.12 29.88 1.49
C GLY A 317 -4.89 29.42 2.74
N ASP A 318 -5.75 28.39 2.66
CA ASP A 318 -6.43 27.81 3.83
C ASP A 318 -5.53 26.82 4.59
N LEU A 319 -4.35 27.31 5.01
CA LEU A 319 -3.26 26.51 5.58
C LEU A 319 -3.69 25.48 6.66
N PRO A 320 -4.65 25.77 7.57
CA PRO A 320 -5.08 24.80 8.57
C PRO A 320 -5.84 23.59 7.99
N ASN A 321 -6.52 23.77 6.85
CA ASN A 321 -7.40 22.76 6.24
C ASN A 321 -6.81 22.12 4.97
N GLU A 322 -5.89 22.79 4.27
CA GLU A 322 -5.27 22.34 3.00
C GLU A 322 -4.73 20.91 3.01
N LYS A 323 -4.29 20.41 4.17
CA LYS A 323 -3.69 19.08 4.32
C LYS A 323 -4.64 18.04 4.93
N THR A 324 -5.94 18.33 4.96
CA THR A 324 -6.93 17.42 5.54
C THR A 324 -7.44 16.44 4.50
N ASP A 325 -7.34 15.14 4.78
CA ASP A 325 -7.93 14.11 3.92
C ASP A 325 -9.45 14.08 4.10
N ILE A 326 -10.15 14.76 3.18
CA ILE A 326 -11.61 14.90 3.16
C ILE A 326 -12.27 13.75 2.39
N GLY A 327 -11.58 13.16 1.43
CA GLY A 327 -12.09 12.05 0.62
C GLY A 327 -12.41 10.83 1.49
N PRO A 328 -13.63 10.27 1.42
CA PRO A 328 -14.00 9.10 2.21
C PRO A 328 -13.19 7.88 1.80
N ARG A 329 -13.04 6.93 2.74
CA ARG A 329 -12.49 5.61 2.43
C ARG A 329 -13.57 4.76 1.77
N ALA A 330 -13.19 3.95 0.80
CA ALA A 330 -14.03 3.00 0.10
C ALA A 330 -14.84 2.13 1.08
N ALA A 331 -16.13 1.94 0.79
CA ALA A 331 -16.93 0.94 1.48
C ALA A 331 -16.39 -0.47 1.17
N PRO A 332 -16.63 -1.48 2.02
CA PRO A 332 -16.41 -2.86 1.59
C PRO A 332 -17.27 -3.18 0.39
N GLY A 333 -16.71 -3.87 -0.61
CA GLY A 333 -17.35 -4.07 -1.89
C GLY A 333 -16.41 -4.62 -2.95
N ALA A 334 -16.95 -4.82 -4.15
CA ALA A 334 -16.18 -5.20 -5.33
C ALA A 334 -15.62 -3.95 -6.02
N TYR A 335 -14.37 -4.04 -6.45
CA TYR A 335 -13.63 -2.96 -7.09
C TYR A 335 -12.75 -3.51 -8.21
N GLN A 336 -12.23 -2.61 -9.03
CA GLN A 336 -11.29 -2.94 -10.09
C GLN A 336 -10.04 -2.07 -9.99
N VAL A 337 -8.91 -2.64 -10.40
CA VAL A 337 -7.67 -1.90 -10.66
C VAL A 337 -7.28 -2.09 -12.11
N ARG A 338 -6.86 -1.02 -12.76
CA ARG A 338 -6.43 -1.00 -14.15
C ARG A 338 -4.99 -0.49 -14.24
N LEU A 339 -4.11 -1.33 -14.78
CA LEU A 339 -2.77 -0.94 -15.18
C LEU A 339 -2.84 -0.49 -16.64
N THR A 340 -2.39 0.72 -16.92
CA THR A 340 -2.25 1.24 -18.29
C THR A 340 -0.77 1.40 -18.58
N VAL A 341 -0.30 0.81 -19.68
CA VAL A 341 1.05 0.97 -20.23
C VAL A 341 0.89 1.37 -21.69
N ASP A 342 1.31 2.59 -22.02
CA ASP A 342 1.02 3.21 -23.31
C ASP A 342 -0.50 3.29 -23.57
N ASP A 343 -0.96 2.67 -24.67
CA ASP A 343 -2.38 2.58 -25.03
C ASP A 343 -3.03 1.24 -24.59
N GLN A 344 -2.24 0.32 -24.04
CA GLN A 344 -2.73 -0.98 -23.58
C GLN A 344 -3.10 -0.92 -22.10
N HIS A 345 -4.12 -1.68 -21.73
CA HIS A 345 -4.54 -1.79 -20.34
C HIS A 345 -4.94 -3.20 -19.97
N GLU A 346 -4.58 -3.58 -18.75
CA GLU A 346 -5.08 -4.77 -18.07
C GLU A 346 -5.92 -4.34 -16.88
N THR A 347 -7.02 -5.04 -16.63
CA THR A 347 -7.92 -4.77 -15.50
C THR A 347 -8.09 -6.03 -14.68
N ALA A 348 -7.97 -5.90 -13.36
CA ALA A 348 -8.18 -6.98 -12.43
C ALA A 348 -9.19 -6.58 -11.36
N ALA A 349 -10.12 -7.50 -11.05
CA ALA A 349 -11.08 -7.32 -9.98
C ALA A 349 -10.45 -7.67 -8.62
N PHE A 350 -10.90 -6.98 -7.58
CA PHE A 350 -10.58 -7.30 -6.18
C PHE A 350 -11.76 -6.97 -5.27
N THR A 351 -11.66 -7.39 -4.01
CA THR A 351 -12.71 -7.18 -3.02
C THR A 351 -12.13 -6.59 -1.74
N ILE A 352 -12.76 -5.52 -1.26
CA ILE A 352 -12.56 -4.99 0.08
C ILE A 352 -13.63 -5.61 0.98
N VAL A 353 -13.22 -6.24 2.08
CA VAL A 353 -14.14 -6.86 3.05
C VAL A 353 -14.16 -6.08 4.36
N PRO A 354 -15.28 -6.08 5.11
CA PRO A 354 -15.33 -5.49 6.44
C PRO A 354 -14.38 -6.22 7.40
N ASP A 355 -13.97 -5.54 8.47
CA ASP A 355 -13.23 -6.17 9.56
C ASP A 355 -14.08 -7.28 10.20
N PRO A 356 -13.65 -8.56 10.15
CA PRO A 356 -14.44 -9.69 10.64
C PRO A 356 -14.62 -9.70 12.16
N ARG A 357 -13.96 -8.79 12.88
CA ARG A 357 -14.09 -8.63 14.34
C ARG A 357 -15.25 -7.69 14.72
N LEU A 358 -15.80 -6.95 13.77
CA LEU A 358 -16.87 -5.98 13.99
C LEU A 358 -18.23 -6.58 13.65
N ASP A 359 -19.24 -6.27 14.47
CA ASP A 359 -20.64 -6.58 14.21
C ASP A 359 -21.31 -5.33 13.61
N VAL A 360 -21.07 -5.10 12.32
CA VAL A 360 -21.58 -3.95 11.56
C VAL A 360 -22.16 -4.45 10.23
N SER A 361 -23.32 -3.92 9.83
CA SER A 361 -23.95 -4.33 8.58
C SER A 361 -23.32 -3.60 7.38
N GLN A 362 -23.35 -4.22 6.20
CA GLN A 362 -22.91 -3.57 4.96
C GLN A 362 -23.65 -2.23 4.74
N ALA A 363 -24.97 -2.21 4.98
CA ALA A 363 -25.79 -1.00 4.85
C ALA A 363 -25.35 0.15 5.77
N ASP A 364 -24.79 -0.15 6.95
CA ASP A 364 -24.24 0.85 7.86
C ASP A 364 -22.93 1.45 7.35
N LEU A 365 -22.08 0.63 6.73
CA LEU A 365 -20.82 1.06 6.11
C LEU A 365 -21.06 1.83 4.81
N ASP A 366 -22.07 1.42 4.04
CA ASP A 366 -22.54 2.17 2.86
C ASP A 366 -23.07 3.54 3.29
N ALA A 367 -23.92 3.59 4.32
CA ALA A 367 -24.45 4.85 4.86
C ALA A 367 -23.35 5.78 5.41
N GLN A 368 -22.26 5.20 5.95
CA GLN A 368 -21.07 5.96 6.35
C GLN A 368 -20.35 6.55 5.14
N PHE A 369 -20.11 5.74 4.11
CA PHE A 369 -19.48 6.18 2.87
C PHE A 369 -20.30 7.28 2.19
N ASP A 370 -21.61 7.07 2.03
CA ASP A 370 -22.54 8.00 1.39
C ASP A 370 -22.57 9.36 2.09
N LEU A 371 -22.59 9.39 3.42
CA LEU A 371 -22.51 10.65 4.16
C LEU A 371 -21.14 11.31 3.99
N GLY A 372 -20.07 10.53 3.97
CA GLY A 372 -18.71 11.01 3.69
C GLY A 372 -18.59 11.66 2.31
N VAL A 373 -19.19 11.06 1.28
CA VAL A 373 -19.29 11.62 -0.08
C VAL A 373 -20.05 12.94 -0.07
N GLN A 374 -21.22 12.99 0.58
CA GLN A 374 -22.02 14.22 0.68
C GLN A 374 -21.27 15.37 1.37
N VAL A 375 -20.55 15.08 2.47
CA VAL A 375 -19.71 16.06 3.16
C VAL A 375 -18.58 16.54 2.26
N ARG A 376 -17.85 15.62 1.59
CA ARG A 376 -16.78 15.98 0.65
C ARG A 376 -17.31 16.90 -0.45
N ASP A 377 -18.45 16.57 -1.06
CA ASP A 377 -19.01 17.32 -2.17
C ASP A 377 -19.47 18.71 -1.72
N LYS A 378 -20.06 18.82 -0.53
CA LYS A 378 -20.44 20.12 0.04
C LYS A 378 -19.22 21.00 0.36
N VAL A 379 -18.16 20.42 0.92
CA VAL A 379 -16.89 21.12 1.13
C VAL A 379 -16.30 21.56 -0.21
N SER A 380 -16.33 20.70 -1.22
CA SER A 380 -15.83 21.02 -2.57
C SER A 380 -16.60 22.17 -3.21
N ALA A 381 -17.93 22.17 -3.13
CA ALA A 381 -18.77 23.27 -3.63
C ALA A 381 -18.48 24.59 -2.88
N THR A 382 -18.29 24.52 -1.57
CA THR A 382 -17.89 25.67 -0.74
C THR A 382 -16.54 26.22 -1.19
N HIS A 383 -15.55 25.35 -1.39
CA HIS A 383 -14.21 25.73 -1.82
C HIS A 383 -14.18 26.32 -3.23
N GLN A 384 -14.94 25.75 -4.17
CA GLN A 384 -15.09 26.30 -5.52
C GLN A 384 -15.67 27.73 -5.49
N ALA A 385 -16.68 27.96 -4.66
CA ALA A 385 -17.28 29.28 -4.47
C ALA A 385 -16.31 30.29 -3.87
N ILE A 386 -15.53 29.89 -2.86
CA ILE A 386 -14.47 30.74 -2.27
C ILE A 386 -13.39 31.07 -3.30
N ASN A 387 -12.94 30.10 -4.09
CA ASN A 387 -11.95 30.33 -5.14
C ASN A 387 -12.48 31.32 -6.18
N HIS A 388 -13.74 31.17 -6.62
CA HIS A 388 -14.35 32.11 -7.55
C HIS A 388 -14.50 33.52 -6.92
N LEU A 389 -14.87 33.61 -5.64
CA LEU A 389 -14.89 34.85 -4.88
C LEU A 389 -13.51 35.53 -4.86
N HIS A 390 -12.44 34.77 -4.63
CA HIS A 390 -11.06 35.28 -4.65
C HIS A 390 -10.70 35.87 -6.01
N ASP A 391 -11.02 35.17 -7.09
CA ASP A 391 -10.77 35.60 -8.46
C ASP A 391 -11.50 36.91 -8.77
N VAL A 392 -12.81 36.98 -8.48
CA VAL A 392 -13.64 38.17 -8.73
C VAL A 392 -13.16 39.35 -7.89
N ARG A 393 -12.91 39.14 -6.60
CA ARG A 393 -12.37 40.18 -5.70
C ARG A 393 -11.03 40.71 -6.19
N GLY A 394 -10.14 39.82 -6.62
CA GLY A 394 -8.83 40.18 -7.19
C GLY A 394 -8.99 41.06 -8.43
N GLN A 395 -9.87 40.66 -9.35
CA GLN A 395 -10.17 41.45 -10.55
C GLN A 395 -10.74 42.83 -10.20
N LEU A 396 -11.77 42.91 -9.34
CA LEU A 396 -12.37 44.18 -8.93
C LEU A 396 -11.35 45.15 -8.34
N LYS A 397 -10.46 44.67 -7.46
CA LYS A 397 -9.39 45.50 -6.87
C LYS A 397 -8.42 46.03 -7.93
N VAL A 398 -7.99 45.18 -8.87
CA VAL A 398 -7.05 45.57 -9.94
C VAL A 398 -7.68 46.60 -10.88
N TRP A 399 -8.94 46.43 -11.27
CA TRP A 399 -9.59 47.32 -12.22
C TRP A 399 -10.06 48.63 -11.61
N ALA A 400 -10.58 48.63 -10.37
CA ALA A 400 -10.87 49.85 -9.65
C ALA A 400 -9.59 50.71 -9.50
N ALA A 401 -8.45 50.11 -9.17
CA ALA A 401 -7.18 50.83 -9.12
C ALA A 401 -6.73 51.46 -10.47
N ARG A 402 -7.34 51.06 -11.60
CA ARG A 402 -7.08 51.60 -12.94
C ARG A 402 -8.12 52.63 -13.39
N SER A 403 -9.23 52.78 -12.68
CA SER A 403 -10.28 53.75 -13.01
C SER A 403 -10.04 55.06 -12.27
N ASP A 404 -10.18 56.17 -13.00
CA ASP A 404 -10.15 57.53 -12.44
C ASP A 404 -11.52 57.96 -11.85
N ALA A 405 -12.58 57.17 -12.04
CA ALA A 405 -13.90 57.50 -11.54
C ALA A 405 -14.10 57.03 -10.09
N ALA A 406 -14.21 58.01 -9.18
CA ALA A 406 -14.52 57.77 -7.78
C ALA A 406 -15.76 56.89 -7.58
N ALA A 407 -16.81 57.08 -8.39
CA ALA A 407 -18.04 56.30 -8.28
C ALA A 407 -17.84 54.79 -8.58
N VAL A 408 -17.00 54.46 -9.56
CA VAL A 408 -16.67 53.06 -9.90
C VAL A 408 -15.84 52.44 -8.79
N ASN A 409 -14.88 53.20 -8.25
CA ASN A 409 -14.02 52.77 -7.16
C ASN A 409 -14.82 52.53 -5.86
N ASP A 410 -15.75 53.42 -5.54
CA ASP A 410 -16.64 53.30 -4.38
C ASP A 410 -17.58 52.09 -4.54
N GLN A 411 -18.13 51.87 -5.74
CA GLN A 411 -19.00 50.72 -6.01
C GLN A 411 -18.23 49.40 -5.95
N ALA A 412 -17.03 49.34 -6.54
CA ALA A 412 -16.16 48.16 -6.45
C ALA A 412 -15.75 47.87 -5.00
N ALA A 413 -15.42 48.89 -4.21
CA ALA A 413 -15.10 48.73 -2.79
C ALA A 413 -16.30 48.20 -1.99
N ALA A 414 -17.52 48.66 -2.30
CA ALA A 414 -18.73 48.15 -1.68
C ALA A 414 -18.99 46.67 -2.01
N ILE A 415 -18.76 46.25 -3.26
CA ILE A 415 -18.87 44.83 -3.65
C ILE A 415 -17.81 44.00 -2.93
N VAL A 416 -16.56 44.46 -2.92
CA VAL A 416 -15.47 43.78 -2.20
C VAL A 416 -15.83 43.60 -0.72
N ALA A 417 -16.40 44.60 -0.07
CA ALA A 417 -16.84 44.48 1.32
C ALA A 417 -17.97 43.44 1.50
N LYS A 418 -18.91 43.32 0.55
CA LYS A 418 -19.93 42.26 0.57
C LYS A 418 -19.29 40.87 0.41
N LEU A 419 -18.35 40.73 -0.53
CA LEU A 419 -17.62 39.47 -0.75
C LEU A 419 -16.80 39.09 0.50
N ASP A 420 -16.09 40.03 1.10
CA ASP A 420 -15.31 39.82 2.33
C ASP A 420 -16.22 39.36 3.49
N ALA A 421 -17.40 39.97 3.65
CA ALA A 421 -18.36 39.58 4.69
C ALA A 421 -18.90 38.15 4.50
N ILE A 422 -19.12 37.71 3.25
CA ILE A 422 -19.53 36.33 2.92
C ILE A 422 -18.38 35.37 3.20
N GLU A 423 -17.17 35.70 2.73
CA GLU A 423 -15.98 34.87 2.97
C GLU A 423 -15.73 34.67 4.48
N GLU A 424 -15.88 35.71 5.29
CA GLU A 424 -15.72 35.63 6.75
C GLU A 424 -16.71 34.69 7.45
N GLN A 425 -17.86 34.38 6.84
CA GLN A 425 -18.77 33.34 7.36
C GLN A 425 -18.32 31.94 6.96
N LEU A 426 -17.75 31.80 5.77
CA LEU A 426 -17.34 30.52 5.19
C LEU A 426 -15.99 30.05 5.76
N ILE A 427 -14.97 30.91 5.78
CA ILE A 427 -13.58 30.58 6.13
C ILE A 427 -12.97 31.58 7.12
N GLN A 428 -12.04 31.11 7.96
CA GLN A 428 -11.32 31.96 8.91
C GLN A 428 -10.06 32.54 8.27
N THR A 429 -10.18 33.69 7.62
CA THR A 429 -9.08 34.36 6.88
C THR A 429 -7.89 34.78 7.75
N GLY A 430 -8.05 34.89 9.07
CA GLY A 430 -6.99 35.23 10.02
C GLY A 430 -6.17 34.03 10.55
N SER A 431 -6.53 32.79 10.20
CA SER A 431 -5.90 31.59 10.76
C SER A 431 -4.68 31.17 9.93
N MET A 432 -3.47 31.51 10.39
CA MET A 432 -2.23 31.18 9.67
C MET A 432 -1.55 29.89 10.15
N THR A 433 -1.87 29.43 11.37
CA THR A 433 -1.25 28.26 11.99
C THR A 433 -2.28 27.32 12.61
N GLY A 434 -1.92 26.06 12.83
CA GLY A 434 -2.77 25.10 13.54
C GLY A 434 -3.15 25.54 14.97
N GLY A 435 -2.31 26.35 15.63
CA GLY A 435 -2.60 26.91 16.96
C GLY A 435 -3.65 28.01 16.97
N ASP A 436 -3.86 28.69 15.84
CA ASP A 436 -4.88 29.74 15.73
C ASP A 436 -6.30 29.17 15.80
N ARG A 437 -6.49 27.88 15.45
CA ARG A 437 -7.75 27.15 15.65
C ARG A 437 -8.20 27.11 17.11
N LEU A 438 -7.29 27.25 18.06
CA LEU A 438 -7.62 27.30 19.50
C LEU A 438 -8.03 28.70 19.96
N ARG A 439 -7.73 29.74 19.17
CA ARG A 439 -7.95 31.15 19.52
C ARG A 439 -9.06 31.81 18.73
N LEU A 440 -9.24 31.42 17.47
CA LEU A 440 -10.21 32.00 16.55
C LEU A 440 -11.44 31.09 16.43
N PRO A 441 -12.65 31.66 16.28
CA PRO A 441 -13.85 30.85 16.10
C PRO A 441 -13.78 30.07 14.79
N ALA A 442 -14.22 28.81 14.83
CA ALA A 442 -14.43 28.02 13.63
C ALA A 442 -15.51 28.66 12.75
N ARG A 443 -15.33 28.58 11.44
CA ARG A 443 -16.30 29.01 10.41
C ARG A 443 -16.94 27.80 9.74
N LEU A 444 -17.96 28.02 8.92
CA LEU A 444 -18.79 26.96 8.35
C LEU A 444 -17.97 25.87 7.64
N ASN A 445 -16.93 26.26 6.88
CA ASN A 445 -16.06 25.32 6.20
C ASN A 445 -15.33 24.37 7.17
N ALA A 446 -14.72 24.94 8.23
CA ALA A 446 -14.01 24.16 9.23
C ALA A 446 -14.95 23.21 10.01
N MET A 447 -16.20 23.63 10.24
CA MET A 447 -17.22 22.80 10.88
C MET A 447 -17.64 21.62 9.98
N LEU A 448 -17.84 21.87 8.68
CA LEU A 448 -18.11 20.80 7.70
C LEU A 448 -16.96 19.80 7.60
N ILE A 449 -15.72 20.30 7.49
CA ILE A 449 -14.52 19.45 7.42
C ILE A 449 -14.38 18.60 8.69
N ASN A 450 -14.74 19.15 9.86
CA ASN A 450 -14.68 18.39 11.12
C ASN A 450 -15.59 17.15 11.11
N LEU A 451 -16.74 17.20 10.42
CA LEU A 451 -17.62 16.04 10.29
C LEU A 451 -16.93 14.83 9.65
N VAL A 452 -15.96 15.04 8.75
CA VAL A 452 -15.17 13.95 8.16
C VAL A 452 -14.51 13.10 9.26
N SER A 453 -13.88 13.75 10.24
CA SER A 453 -13.23 13.05 11.36
C SER A 453 -14.23 12.31 12.26
N VAL A 454 -15.45 12.85 12.42
CA VAL A 454 -16.52 12.23 13.22
C VAL A 454 -17.08 11.01 12.50
N ILE A 455 -17.31 11.13 11.19
CA ILE A 455 -17.79 10.02 10.35
C ILE A 455 -16.75 8.91 10.31
N ALA A 456 -15.47 9.24 10.13
CA ALA A 456 -14.37 8.28 10.04
C ALA A 456 -13.88 7.76 11.42
N ALA A 457 -14.54 8.13 12.53
CA ALA A 457 -14.09 7.79 13.87
C ALA A 457 -14.27 6.30 14.24
N ALA A 458 -15.05 5.54 13.49
CA ALA A 458 -15.21 4.09 13.62
C ALA A 458 -15.83 3.53 12.33
N ASP A 459 -15.63 2.24 12.04
CA ASP A 459 -16.40 1.55 11.01
C ASP A 459 -17.81 1.22 11.55
N ALA A 460 -18.72 2.19 11.46
CA ALA A 460 -20.09 2.11 11.97
C ALA A 460 -21.00 3.11 11.24
N LYS A 461 -22.32 2.93 11.37
CA LYS A 461 -23.32 3.90 10.90
C LYS A 461 -23.10 5.26 11.56
N PRO A 462 -23.09 6.38 10.80
CA PRO A 462 -23.08 7.71 11.40
C PRO A 462 -24.27 7.92 12.33
N THR A 463 -24.05 8.62 13.44
CA THR A 463 -25.12 8.90 14.40
C THR A 463 -26.15 9.86 13.80
N GLN A 464 -27.38 9.85 14.31
CA GLN A 464 -28.40 10.83 13.88
C GLN A 464 -27.91 12.27 14.05
N GLN A 465 -27.18 12.57 15.13
CA GLN A 465 -26.60 13.90 15.37
C GLN A 465 -25.62 14.32 14.28
N THR A 466 -24.90 13.37 13.67
CA THR A 466 -24.00 13.65 12.54
C THR A 466 -24.78 14.06 11.29
N TYR A 467 -25.89 13.40 11.00
CA TYR A 467 -26.79 13.78 9.89
C TYR A 467 -27.47 15.12 10.13
N ASP A 468 -27.96 15.36 11.35
CA ASP A 468 -28.59 16.63 11.72
C ASP A 468 -27.58 17.79 11.59
N ALA A 469 -26.37 17.61 12.11
CA ALA A 469 -25.29 18.61 11.99
C ALA A 469 -24.90 18.87 10.52
N PHE A 470 -24.81 17.82 9.69
CA PHE A 470 -24.56 18.00 8.26
C PHE A 470 -25.67 18.80 7.57
N THR A 471 -26.92 18.52 7.91
CA THR A 471 -28.09 19.20 7.34
C THR A 471 -28.08 20.69 7.70
N ASP A 472 -27.90 21.01 8.98
CA ASP A 472 -27.88 22.39 9.47
C ASP A 472 -26.71 23.19 8.90
N LEU A 473 -25.50 22.61 8.90
CA LEU A 473 -24.31 23.26 8.34
C LEU A 473 -24.41 23.43 6.82
N SER A 474 -24.97 22.44 6.12
CA SER A 474 -25.19 22.51 4.68
C SER A 474 -26.14 23.65 4.33
N ALA A 475 -27.24 23.80 5.07
CA ALA A 475 -28.20 24.88 4.85
C ALA A 475 -27.57 26.26 5.12
N ALA A 476 -26.77 26.40 6.17
CA ALA A 476 -26.07 27.64 6.48
C ALA A 476 -25.02 28.00 5.41
N VAL A 477 -24.34 27.01 4.84
CA VAL A 477 -23.45 27.23 3.68
C VAL A 477 -24.25 27.65 2.46
N ASP A 478 -25.36 26.97 2.15
CA ASP A 478 -26.20 27.29 0.99
C ASP A 478 -26.73 28.72 1.04
N GLU A 479 -27.05 29.24 2.23
CA GLU A 479 -27.42 30.65 2.41
C GLU A 479 -26.28 31.59 1.97
N GLN A 480 -25.03 31.30 2.35
CA GLN A 480 -23.86 32.10 1.95
C GLN A 480 -23.54 31.97 0.47
N LEU A 481 -23.70 30.77 -0.10
CA LEU A 481 -23.50 30.54 -1.54
C LEU A 481 -24.57 31.27 -2.37
N ALA A 482 -25.82 31.28 -1.91
CA ALA A 482 -26.89 32.06 -2.55
C ALA A 482 -26.63 33.57 -2.46
N ALA A 483 -26.16 34.07 -1.31
CA ALA A 483 -25.77 35.46 -1.15
C ALA A 483 -24.60 35.85 -2.07
N LEU A 484 -23.60 34.97 -2.22
CA LEU A 484 -22.51 35.16 -3.18
C LEU A 484 -23.05 35.22 -4.60
N GLN A 485 -23.87 34.25 -5.01
CA GLN A 485 -24.45 34.21 -6.35
C GLN A 485 -25.23 35.49 -6.65
N GLN A 486 -26.00 36.00 -5.68
CA GLN A 486 -26.71 37.27 -5.84
C GLN A 486 -25.75 38.45 -6.09
N VAL A 487 -24.66 38.56 -5.33
CA VAL A 487 -23.65 39.61 -5.55
C VAL A 487 -23.02 39.49 -6.95
N LEU A 488 -22.73 38.26 -7.39
CA LEU A 488 -22.14 37.98 -8.70
C LEU A 488 -23.10 38.30 -9.86
N ASP A 489 -24.40 38.05 -9.69
CA ASP A 489 -25.39 38.24 -10.74
C ASP A 489 -25.94 39.68 -10.80
N GLU A 490 -26.06 40.35 -9.65
CA GLU A 490 -26.72 41.67 -9.57
C GLU A 490 -25.71 42.82 -9.49
N ASP A 491 -24.67 42.70 -8.66
CA ASP A 491 -23.77 43.82 -8.37
C ASP A 491 -22.56 43.88 -9.32
N VAL A 492 -21.93 42.73 -9.58
CA VAL A 492 -20.71 42.66 -10.42
C VAL A 492 -20.96 43.15 -11.86
N PRO A 493 -22.06 42.79 -12.56
CA PRO A 493 -22.30 43.25 -13.92
C PRO A 493 -22.50 44.76 -14.02
N ALA A 494 -23.04 45.39 -12.97
CA ALA A 494 -23.22 46.84 -12.93
C ALA A 494 -21.88 47.58 -12.91
N VAL A 495 -20.91 47.11 -12.11
CA VAL A 495 -19.54 47.66 -12.08
C VAL A 495 -18.79 47.31 -13.38
N ALA A 496 -18.97 46.10 -13.90
CA ALA A 496 -18.39 45.68 -15.17
C ALA A 496 -18.80 46.61 -16.32
N ALA A 497 -20.09 46.94 -16.41
CA ALA A 497 -20.62 47.85 -17.41
C ALA A 497 -20.07 49.27 -17.27
N ALA A 498 -19.92 49.76 -16.03
CA ALA A 498 -19.34 51.08 -15.75
C ALA A 498 -17.86 51.14 -16.15
N LEU A 499 -17.07 50.12 -15.84
CA LEU A 499 -15.66 50.00 -16.26
C LEU A 499 -15.52 49.88 -17.79
N ALA A 500 -16.40 49.12 -18.44
CA ALA A 500 -16.39 48.99 -19.90
C ALA A 500 -16.68 50.33 -20.61
N ALA A 501 -17.53 51.18 -20.02
CA ALA A 501 -17.81 52.51 -20.55
C ALA A 501 -16.59 53.47 -20.50
N GLU A 502 -15.62 53.19 -19.62
CA GLU A 502 -14.35 53.92 -19.52
C GLU A 502 -13.25 53.42 -20.48
N GLN A 503 -13.58 52.47 -21.38
CA GLN A 503 -12.61 51.80 -22.27
C GLN A 503 -11.52 51.02 -21.51
N THR A 504 -11.75 50.64 -20.26
CA THR A 504 -10.86 49.75 -19.50
C THR A 504 -11.08 48.29 -19.98
N PRO A 505 -10.04 47.53 -20.37
CA PRO A 505 -10.24 46.22 -21.01
C PRO A 505 -10.99 45.18 -20.15
N TYR A 506 -11.73 44.30 -20.85
CA TYR A 506 -12.90 43.52 -20.43
C TYR A 506 -12.69 42.40 -19.37
N ILE A 507 -13.77 42.04 -18.64
CA ILE A 507 -13.91 40.93 -17.67
C ILE A 507 -14.12 39.58 -18.40
N LYS A 508 -13.52 38.49 -17.91
CA LYS A 508 -14.03 37.12 -18.16
C LYS A 508 -14.87 36.73 -16.94
N ILE A 509 -16.18 36.58 -17.14
CA ILE A 509 -17.11 36.00 -16.16
C ILE A 509 -16.97 34.49 -16.23
#